data_AF-A0A434SLN9-F1
#
_entry.id   AF-A0A434SLN9-F1
#
_cell.length_a   1.000
_cell.length_b   1.000
_cell.length_c   1.000
_cell.angle_alpha   90.00
_cell.angle_beta   90.00
_cell.angle_gamma   90.00
#
_symmetry.space_group_name_H-M   'P 1'
#
loop_
_entity.id
_entity.type
_entity.pdbx_description
1 polymer ?
#
loop_
_entity_poly.entity_id
_entity_poly.type
_entity_poly.pdbx_seq_one_letter_code
_entity_poly.pdbx_strand_id
1 'polypeptide(L)'
;MPDTAPSAAAPLIVIDLQTGMFDGRFDPPIHDADVIAERARKLIDWARKTGRKVAFVRHDGPAGDPLAPGASGWPVWPQLG
;
A
#
# COMPACT_ATOMS: atom_id res chain seq x y z
N MET A 1 -28.94 2.92 -0.20
CA MET A 1 -27.75 3.59 0.37
C MET A 1 -28.09 5.07 0.43
N PRO A 2 -28.05 5.75 1.58
CA PRO A 2 -28.29 7.18 1.57
C PRO A 2 -27.23 7.87 0.71
N ASP A 3 -27.65 8.78 -0.18
CA ASP A 3 -26.80 9.64 -1.03
C ASP A 3 -26.03 10.65 -0.17
N THR A 4 -25.14 10.17 0.68
CA THR A 4 -24.26 11.04 1.48
C THR A 4 -22.98 11.25 0.70
N ALA A 5 -22.72 12.51 0.32
CA ALA A 5 -21.45 12.86 -0.32
C ALA A 5 -20.27 12.44 0.58
N PRO A 6 -19.16 11.94 0.00
CA PRO A 6 -17.98 11.58 0.79
C PRO A 6 -17.48 12.79 1.59
N SER A 7 -17.02 12.54 2.82
CA SER A 7 -16.39 13.57 3.63
C SER A 7 -15.24 14.23 2.86
N ALA A 8 -15.18 15.57 2.89
CA ALA A 8 -14.03 16.30 2.36
C ALA A 8 -12.71 15.89 3.04
N ALA A 9 -12.77 15.30 4.24
CA ALA A 9 -11.64 14.78 4.99
C ALA A 9 -11.54 13.25 4.97
N ALA A 10 -12.09 12.58 3.94
CA ALA A 10 -11.99 11.13 3.80
C ALA A 10 -10.54 10.65 3.91
N PRO A 11 -10.27 9.58 4.69
CA PRO A 11 -8.93 9.04 4.84
C PRO A 11 -8.46 8.31 3.58
N LEU A 12 -7.15 8.11 3.45
CA LEU A 12 -6.54 7.23 2.46
C LEU A 12 -6.22 5.87 3.11
N ILE A 13 -6.66 4.79 2.46
CA ILE A 13 -6.27 3.42 2.83
C ILE A 13 -5.41 2.86 1.70
N VAL A 14 -4.20 2.44 2.03
CA VAL A 14 -3.26 1.80 1.10
C VAL A 14 -3.25 0.31 1.42
N ILE A 15 -3.59 -0.53 0.45
CA ILE A 15 -3.83 -1.97 0.67
C ILE A 15 -2.77 -2.76 -0.08
N ASP A 16 -2.09 -3.66 0.66
CA ASP A 16 -1.24 -4.75 0.16
C ASP A 16 -0.11 -4.32 -0.79
N LEU A 17 0.34 -3.06 -0.70
CA LEU A 17 1.55 -2.59 -1.36
C LEU A 17 2.78 -2.92 -0.51
N GLN A 18 3.04 -4.22 -0.37
CA GLN A 18 4.15 -4.79 0.39
C GLN A 18 5.36 -5.09 -0.51
N THR A 19 6.53 -5.22 0.09
CA THR A 19 7.81 -5.39 -0.60
C THR A 19 7.84 -6.57 -1.57
N GLY A 20 7.23 -7.69 -1.17
CA GLY A 20 7.13 -8.88 -2.01
C GLY A 20 6.34 -8.67 -3.30
N MET A 21 5.56 -7.60 -3.41
CA MET A 21 4.83 -7.26 -4.63
C MET A 21 5.67 -6.51 -5.67
N PHE A 22 6.84 -5.98 -5.29
CA PHE A 22 7.63 -5.09 -6.15
C PHE A 22 9.05 -5.60 -6.40
N ASP A 23 9.67 -6.29 -5.43
CA ASP A 23 11.09 -6.59 -5.48
C ASP A 23 11.50 -7.71 -6.44
N GLY A 24 10.51 -8.44 -6.98
CA GLY A 24 10.74 -9.53 -7.92
C GLY A 24 11.43 -10.76 -7.33
N ARG A 25 11.55 -10.83 -5.99
CA ARG A 25 12.39 -11.84 -5.32
C ARG A 25 11.72 -13.21 -5.24
N PHE A 26 10.42 -13.24 -5.00
CA PHE A 26 9.65 -14.48 -4.80
C PHE A 26 8.70 -14.74 -5.97
N ASP A 27 8.06 -13.68 -6.48
CA ASP A 27 7.20 -13.69 -7.65
C ASP A 27 7.59 -12.54 -8.58
N PRO A 28 7.20 -12.57 -9.87
CA PRO A 28 7.34 -11.40 -10.73
C PRO A 28 6.68 -10.17 -10.10
N PRO A 29 7.28 -8.97 -10.23
CA PRO A 29 6.65 -7.74 -9.73
C PRO A 29 5.23 -7.58 -10.28
N ILE A 30 4.35 -6.96 -9.50
CA ILE A 30 3.00 -6.63 -9.94
C ILE A 30 3.04 -5.81 -11.24
N HIS A 31 2.01 -5.98 -12.06
CA HIS A 31 1.85 -5.23 -13.31
C HIS A 31 2.02 -3.72 -13.08
N ASP A 32 2.84 -3.06 -13.88
CA ASP A 32 3.14 -1.62 -13.77
C ASP A 32 3.67 -1.18 -12.38
N ALA A 33 4.44 -2.04 -11.70
CA ALA A 33 5.01 -1.81 -10.38
C ALA A 33 5.51 -0.37 -10.15
N ASP A 34 6.34 0.15 -11.04
CA ASP A 34 6.89 1.51 -10.92
C ASP A 34 5.80 2.60 -10.97
N VAL A 35 4.84 2.47 -11.89
CA VAL A 35 3.75 3.45 -12.06
C VAL A 35 2.78 3.40 -10.88
N ILE A 36 2.49 2.21 -10.36
CA ILE A 36 1.66 2.03 -9.17
C ILE A 36 2.33 2.67 -7.95
N ALA A 37 3.62 2.39 -7.72
CA ALA A 37 4.36 2.96 -6.61
C ALA A 37 4.40 4.50 -6.70
N GLU A 38 4.64 5.04 -7.89
CA GLU A 38 4.66 6.48 -8.17
C GLU A 38 3.33 7.16 -7.84
N ARG A 39 2.22 6.59 -8.32
CA ARG A 39 0.87 7.12 -8.08
C ARG A 39 0.44 6.98 -6.62
N ALA A 40 0.73 5.85 -5.99
CA ALA A 40 0.43 5.61 -4.58
C ALA A 40 1.16 6.63 -3.70
N ARG A 41 2.46 6.87 -3.96
CA ARG A 41 3.25 7.89 -3.25
C ARG A 41 2.64 9.29 -3.42
N LYS A 42 2.24 9.69 -4.63
CA LYS A 42 1.56 10.98 -4.86
C LYS A 42 0.28 11.12 -4.04
N LEU A 43 -0.53 10.06 -3.94
CA LEU A 43 -1.76 10.06 -3.15
C LEU A 43 -1.47 10.12 -1.64
N ILE A 44 -0.47 9.38 -1.16
CA ILE A 44 -0.02 9.40 0.24
C ILE A 44 0.47 10.80 0.60
N ASP A 45 1.29 11.42 -0.25
CA ASP A 45 1.79 12.78 -0.04
C ASP A 45 0.65 13.81 -0.03
N TRP A 46 -0.29 13.71 -0.97
CA TRP A 46 -1.48 14.57 -0.99
C TRP A 46 -2.29 14.44 0.29
N ALA A 47 -2.55 13.21 0.75
CA ALA A 47 -3.30 12.95 1.97
C ALA A 47 -2.60 13.56 3.19
N ARG A 48 -1.29 13.32 3.33
CA ARG A 48 -0.47 13.90 4.41
C ARG A 48 -0.46 15.42 4.38
N LYS A 49 -0.23 16.04 3.22
CA LYS A 49 -0.20 17.52 3.05
C LYS A 49 -1.52 18.20 3.36
N THR A 50 -2.62 17.48 3.22
CA THR A 50 -3.98 18.01 3.43
C THR A 50 -4.57 17.61 4.78
N GLY A 51 -3.78 16.99 5.67
CA GLY A 51 -4.21 16.60 7.01
C GLY A 51 -5.12 15.37 7.05
N ARG A 52 -5.25 14.62 5.96
CA ARG A 52 -6.03 13.37 5.91
C ARG A 52 -5.26 12.26 6.61
N LYS A 53 -6.00 11.38 7.29
CA LYS A 53 -5.41 10.18 7.89
C LYS A 53 -5.01 9.20 6.78
N VAL A 54 -3.89 8.52 6.98
CA VAL A 54 -3.39 7.47 6.09
C VAL A 54 -3.23 6.19 6.91
N ALA A 55 -3.82 5.10 6.43
CA ALA A 55 -3.66 3.77 7.01
C ALA A 55 -3.09 2.81 5.96
N PHE A 56 -2.15 1.96 6.38
CA PHE A 56 -1.62 0.88 5.56
C PHE A 56 -2.22 -0.43 6.06
N VAL A 57 -2.81 -1.18 5.13
CA VAL A 57 -3.26 -2.56 5.33
C VAL A 57 -2.23 -3.46 4.65
N ARG A 58 -1.90 -4.56 5.33
CA ARG A 58 -0.98 -5.58 4.82
C ARG A 58 -1.66 -6.93 4.88
N HIS A 59 -1.35 -7.76 3.89
CA HIS A 59 -1.65 -9.16 3.93
C HIS A 59 -0.65 -9.87 4.85
N ASP A 60 -1.19 -10.60 5.82
CA ASP A 60 -0.43 -11.47 6.71
C ASP A 60 -0.54 -12.89 6.16
N GLY A 61 0.45 -13.26 5.34
CA GLY A 61 0.55 -14.59 4.76
C GLY A 61 0.73 -15.67 5.85
N PRO A 62 0.39 -16.93 5.55
CA PRO A 62 0.62 -18.04 6.47
C PRO A 62 2.12 -18.26 6.72
N ALA A 63 2.47 -19.03 7.75
CA ALA A 63 3.87 -19.34 8.04
C ALA A 63 4.59 -19.96 6.84
N GLY A 64 5.76 -19.41 6.49
CA GLY A 64 6.55 -19.82 5.31
C GLY A 64 6.24 -19.03 4.03
N ASP A 65 5.17 -18.22 4.02
CA ASP A 65 4.84 -17.33 2.92
C ASP A 65 5.82 -16.12 2.85
N PRO A 66 6.19 -15.63 1.65
CA PRO A 66 6.99 -14.41 1.50
C PRO A 66 6.41 -13.17 2.18
N LEU A 67 5.08 -13.13 2.37
CA LEU A 67 4.31 -12.11 3.07
C LEU A 67 3.90 -12.55 4.48
N ALA A 68 4.48 -13.60 5.07
CA ALA A 68 4.27 -13.89 6.48
C ALA A 68 4.80 -12.74 7.37
N PRO A 69 4.15 -12.40 8.50
CA PRO A 69 4.66 -11.37 9.40
C PRO A 69 6.13 -11.60 9.78
N GLY A 70 6.97 -10.59 9.51
CA GLY A 70 8.42 -10.64 9.73
C GLY A 70 9.25 -11.20 8.57
N ALA A 71 8.63 -11.79 7.54
CA ALA A 71 9.32 -12.16 6.30
C ALA A 71 9.77 -10.92 5.52
N SER A 72 10.75 -11.09 4.64
CA SER A 72 11.34 -9.97 3.88
C SER A 72 10.36 -9.30 2.90
N GLY A 73 9.35 -10.02 2.42
CA GLY A 73 8.33 -9.47 1.53
C GLY A 73 7.23 -8.70 2.27
N TRP A 74 7.06 -8.93 3.58
CA TRP A 74 5.95 -8.40 4.37
C TRP A 74 5.93 -6.88 4.63
N PRO A 75 7.05 -6.16 4.80
CA PRO A 75 7.03 -4.72 5.04
C PRO A 75 6.34 -3.96 3.91
N VAL A 76 5.71 -2.83 4.23
CA VAL A 76 5.22 -1.87 3.21
C VAL A 76 6.37 -1.51 2.29
N TRP A 77 6.10 -1.43 0.98
CA TRP A 77 7.13 -1.11 0.00
C TRP A 77 7.82 0.22 0.34
N PRO A 78 9.14 0.24 0.61
CA PRO A 78 9.82 1.42 1.16
C PRO A 78 9.74 2.65 0.25
N GLN A 79 9.56 2.47 -1.06
CA GLN A 79 9.46 3.58 -2.01
C GLN A 79 8.15 4.38 -1.87
N LEU A 80 7.19 3.92 -1.05
CA LEU A 80 5.94 4.64 -0.79
C LEU A 80 6.08 5.80 0.20
N GLY A 81 7.21 5.90 0.92
CA GLY A 81 7.51 6.99 1.86
C GLY A 81 7.07 6.72 3.30
#